data_AF-A0A087KDB4-F1
#
_entry.id   AF-A0A087KDB4-F1
#
_cell.length_a   1.000
_cell.length_b   1.000
_cell.length_c   1.000
_cell.angle_alpha   90.00
_cell.angle_beta   90.00
_cell.angle_gamma   90.00
#
_symmetry.space_group_name_H-M   'P 1'
#
loop_
_entity.id
_entity.type
_entity.pdbx_description
1 polymer ?
#
loop_
_entity_poly.entity_id
_entity_poly.type
_entity_poly.pdbx_seq_one_letter_code
_entity_poly.pdbx_strand_id
1 'polypeptide(L)' 'MAMRHRATQEQQVDLPVGFNAWLLDCAPAPSCATCRAEWRSLKAAEEVGEIWEAANHATKVRDHASGSH' A
#
# COMPACT_ATOMS: atom_id res chain seq x y z
N MET A 1 2.28 43.24 25.68
CA MET A 1 2.61 41.91 26.24
C MET A 1 2.40 40.89 25.13
N ALA A 2 3.45 40.25 24.62
CA ALA A 2 3.36 39.30 23.53
C ALA A 2 2.89 37.94 24.06
N MET A 3 1.66 37.54 23.75
CA MET A 3 1.22 36.18 23.99
C MET A 3 1.87 35.28 22.93
N ARG A 4 2.91 34.55 23.34
CA ARG A 4 3.47 33.44 22.56
C ARG A 4 2.47 32.29 22.61
N HIS A 5 1.54 32.28 21.66
CA HIS A 5 0.76 31.08 21.38
C HIS A 5 1.73 30.02 20.85
N ARG A 6 2.01 29.01 21.67
CA ARG A 6 2.71 27.80 21.25
C ARG A 6 1.74 27.06 20.34
N ALA A 7 1.79 27.37 19.05
CA ALA A 7 1.10 26.58 18.04
C ALA A 7 1.69 25.16 18.13
N THR A 8 0.92 24.23 18.69
CA THR A 8 1.14 22.82 18.42
C THR A 8 0.91 22.69 16.91
N GLN A 9 1.99 22.69 16.13
CA GLN A 9 1.87 22.27 14.74
C GLN A 9 1.34 20.85 14.78
N GLU A 10 0.09 20.67 14.34
CA GLU A 10 -0.42 19.36 13.99
C GLU A 10 0.57 18.78 12.97
N GLN A 11 1.20 17.66 13.33
CA GLN A 11 2.21 17.05 12.49
C GLN A 11 1.55 16.73 11.14
N GLN A 12 1.99 17.40 10.08
CA GLN A 12 1.48 17.15 8.75
C GLN A 12 1.72 15.67 8.44
N VAL A 13 0.63 14.91 8.30
CA VAL A 13 0.70 13.52 7.87
C VAL A 13 1.02 13.55 6.39
N ASP A 14 2.19 13.04 6.02
CA ASP A 14 2.53 12.83 4.63
C ASP A 14 1.71 11.64 4.12
N LEU A 15 0.72 11.91 3.27
CA LEU A 15 -0.05 10.84 2.66
C LEU A 15 0.81 10.15 1.60
N PRO A 16 0.84 8.81 1.57
CA PRO A 16 1.57 8.10 0.53
C PRO A 16 1.00 8.46 -0.85
N VAL A 17 1.88 8.55 -1.83
CA VAL A 17 1.57 8.85 -3.23
C VAL A 17 2.00 7.71 -4.15
N GLY A 18 1.45 7.66 -5.35
CA GLY A 18 1.84 6.68 -6.39
C GLY A 18 1.63 5.23 -5.94
N PHE A 19 2.67 4.41 -6.08
CA PHE A 19 2.64 3.00 -5.71
C PHE A 19 2.27 2.77 -4.24
N ASN A 20 2.82 3.58 -3.31
CA ASN A 20 2.51 3.45 -1.89
C ASN A 20 1.05 3.78 -1.58
N ALA A 21 0.44 4.73 -2.31
CA ALA A 21 -0.98 5.02 -2.19
C ALA A 21 -1.82 3.84 -2.70
N TRP A 22 -1.40 3.25 -3.82
CA TRP A 22 -2.06 2.10 -4.43
C TRP A 22 -2.11 0.89 -3.48
N LEU A 23 -1.06 0.68 -2.68
CA LEU A 23 -1.01 -0.41 -1.72
C LEU A 23 -2.04 -0.28 -0.58
N LEU A 24 -2.56 0.91 -0.30
CA LEU A 24 -3.55 1.11 0.78
C LEU A 24 -4.85 0.33 0.53
N ASP A 25 -5.26 0.21 -0.73
CA ASP A 25 -6.45 -0.54 -1.14
C ASP A 25 -6.14 -2.01 -1.51
N CYS A 26 -4.87 -2.41 -1.46
CA CYS A 26 -4.46 -3.76 -1.82
C CYS A 26 -4.49 -4.67 -0.57
N ALA A 27 -5.59 -5.41 -0.39
CA ALA A 27 -5.74 -6.38 0.68
C ALA A 27 -5.95 -7.80 0.10
N PRO A 28 -5.04 -8.75 0.34
CA PRO A 28 -5.24 -10.13 -0.08
C PRO A 28 -6.40 -10.77 0.70
N ALA A 29 -7.30 -11.46 0.01
CA ALA A 29 -8.40 -12.14 0.67
C ALA A 29 -7.87 -13.23 1.63
N PRO A 30 -8.45 -13.31 2.85
CA PRO A 30 -8.05 -14.33 3.82
C PRO A 30 -8.30 -15.71 3.23
N SER A 31 -7.42 -16.66 3.56
CA SER A 31 -7.46 -18.05 3.09
C SER A 31 -7.24 -18.30 1.57
N CYS A 32 -7.25 -17.28 0.70
CA CYS A 32 -7.03 -17.45 -0.74
C CYS A 32 -5.56 -17.75 -1.09
N ALA A 33 -5.31 -18.86 -1.79
CA ALA A 33 -3.96 -19.26 -2.21
C ALA A 33 -3.36 -18.31 -3.25
N THR A 34 -4.16 -17.87 -4.23
CA THR A 34 -3.74 -16.95 -5.29
C THR A 34 -3.32 -15.60 -4.71
N CYS A 35 -4.17 -14.97 -3.88
CA CYS A 35 -3.84 -13.71 -3.24
C CYS A 35 -2.56 -13.81 -2.39
N ARG A 36 -2.36 -14.91 -1.65
CA ARG A 36 -1.12 -15.13 -0.88
C ARG A 36 0.12 -15.32 -1.74
N ALA A 37 0.00 -15.93 -2.91
CA ALA A 37 1.12 -16.13 -3.83
C ALA A 37 1.53 -14.78 -4.44
N GLU A 38 0.58 -14.05 -5.00
CA GLU A 38 0.81 -12.73 -5.60
C GLU A 38 1.30 -11.72 -4.54
N TRP A 39 0.78 -11.77 -3.31
CA TRP A 39 1.28 -10.93 -2.22
C TRP A 39 2.74 -11.21 -1.86
N ARG A 40 3.18 -12.48 -1.89
CA ARG A 40 4.61 -12.80 -1.67
C ARG A 40 5.49 -12.27 -2.79
N SER A 41 5.05 -12.41 -4.05
CA SER A 41 5.78 -11.87 -5.21
C SER A 41 5.86 -10.35 -5.18
N LEU A 42 4.78 -9.68 -4.76
CA LEU A 42 4.76 -8.23 -4.51
C LEU A 42 5.86 -7.84 -3.51
N LYS A 43 5.89 -8.47 -2.33
CA LYS A 43 6.90 -8.16 -1.30
C LYS A 43 8.32 -8.39 -1.81
N ALA A 44 8.55 -9.47 -2.56
CA ALA A 44 9.86 -9.75 -3.14
C ALA A 44 10.28 -8.69 -4.17
N ALA A 45 9.35 -8.25 -5.03
CA ALA A 45 9.60 -7.18 -6.00
C ALA A 45 9.88 -5.83 -5.32
N GLU A 46 9.16 -5.51 -4.23
CA GLU A 46 9.44 -4.32 -3.41
C GLU A 46 10.85 -4.37 -2.80
N GLU A 47 11.29 -5.52 -2.28
CA GLU A 47 12.60 -5.70 -1.65
C GLU A 47 13.76 -5.45 -2.63
N VAL A 48 13.59 -5.78 -3.90
CA VAL A 48 14.59 -5.54 -4.95
C VAL A 48 14.42 -4.20 -5.68
N GLY A 49 13.42 -3.40 -5.32
CA GLY A 49 13.16 -2.08 -5.92
C GLY A 49 12.44 -2.12 -7.29
N GLU A 50 11.88 -3.27 -7.67
CA GLU A 50 11.16 -3.45 -8.93
C GLU A 50 9.70 -2.97 -8.81
N ILE A 51 9.52 -1.66 -8.75
CA ILE A 51 8.22 -1.00 -8.46
C ILE A 51 7.14 -1.35 -9.50
N TRP A 52 7.51 -1.49 -10.79
CA TRP A 52 6.56 -1.87 -11.84
C TRP A 52 6.04 -3.29 -11.66
N GLU A 53 6.93 -4.22 -11.33
CA GLU A 53 6.58 -5.63 -11.06
C GLU A 53 5.71 -5.73 -9.79
N ALA A 54 6.07 -4.98 -8.74
CA ALA A 54 5.30 -4.90 -7.50
C ALA A 54 3.89 -4.34 -7.74
N ALA A 55 3.76 -3.30 -8.56
CA ALA A 55 2.46 -2.72 -8.94
C ALA A 55 1.58 -3.72 -9.73
N ASN A 56 2.20 -4.54 -10.58
CA ASN A 56 1.50 -5.59 -11.32
C ASN A 56 0.94 -6.65 -10.36
N HIS A 57 1.75 -7.13 -9.41
CA HIS A 57 1.29 -8.07 -8.38
C HIS A 57 0.19 -7.47 -7.50
N ALA A 58 0.31 -6.19 -7.11
CA ALA A 58 -0.72 -5.49 -6.34
C ALA A 58 -2.07 -5.41 -7.08
N THR A 59 -2.02 -5.17 -8.40
CA THR A 59 -3.21 -5.16 -9.27
C THR A 59 -3.88 -6.53 -9.29
N LYS A 60 -3.10 -7.61 -9.49
CA LYS A 60 -3.62 -8.99 -9.48
C LYS A 60 -4.29 -9.35 -8.15
N VAL A 61 -3.69 -8.95 -7.02
CA VAL A 61 -4.29 -9.17 -5.69
C VAL A 61 -5.62 -8.44 -5.57
N ARG A 62 -5.66 -7.15 -5.92
CA ARG A 62 -6.88 -6.32 -5.82
C ARG A 62 -7.99 -6.86 -6.71
N ASP A 63 -7.68 -7.17 -7.96
CA ASP A 63 -8.66 -7.64 -8.94
C ASP A 63 -9.23 -9.00 -8.50
N HIS A 64 -8.38 -9.92 -8.05
CA HIS A 64 -8.82 -11.22 -7.55
C HIS A 64 -9.65 -11.09 -6.25
N ALA A 65 -9.23 -10.23 -5.32
CA ALA A 65 -9.93 -9.94 -4.07
C ALA A 65 -11.35 -9.42 -4.29
N SER A 66 -11.57 -8.69 -5.38
CA SER A 66 -12.85 -8.03 -5.67
C SER A 66 -13.96 -8.95 -6.19
N GLY A 67 -13.68 -10.22 -6.52
CA GLY A 67 -14.75 -11.13 -6.93
C GLY A 67 -14.38 -12.45 -7.62
N SER A 68 -13.11 -12.85 -7.69
CA SER A 68 -12.70 -14.10 -8.36
C SER A 68 -12.39 -15.27 -7.41
N HIS A 69 -13.09 -15.34 -6.27
CA HIS A 69 -12.84 -16.33 -5.21
C HIS A 69 -13.60 -17.64 -5.35
#